data_AF-A0A4U2ZPK0-F1
#
_entry.id   AF-A0A4U2ZPK0-F1
#
_cell.length_a   1.000
_cell.length_b   1.000
_cell.length_c   1.000
_cell.angle_alpha   90.00
_cell.angle_beta   90.00
_cell.angle_gamma   90.00
#
_symmetry.space_group_name_H-M   'P 1'
#
loop_
_entity.id
_entity.type
_entity.pdbx_description
1 polymer ?
#
loop_
_entity_poly.entity_id
_entity_poly.type
_entity_poly.pdbx_seq_one_letter_code
_entity_poly.pdbx_strand_id
1 'polypeptide(L)'
;YNKQQGGTIQTTVITGGTATPLFELGKHTKQDLINMLNQYPNAYAVELKGERVLITASPVRVKKYLIDSNTDPVQLLKKMDEATRIQDKISGLSEEQVDKHYLHYVEDNHSLDYYMYAYPHRTAYVGDAIQHVLDINKFTNDGWGPWHEAGHMRQQTPWNFKNMTEVQVNLYSLAVEKAFTSNQPFRLQQEGAYTKAFQY
;
A
#
# COMPACT_ATOMS: atom_id res chain seq x y z
N TYR A 1 7.63 -7.80 30.60
CA TYR A 1 7.98 -6.45 30.11
C TYR A 1 9.46 -6.49 29.73
N ASN A 2 9.79 -6.81 28.47
CA ASN A 2 11.17 -6.72 28.02
C ASN A 2 11.45 -5.24 27.78
N LYS A 3 12.36 -4.64 28.55
CA LYS A 3 12.88 -3.31 28.23
C LYS A 3 13.40 -3.36 26.80
N GLN A 4 12.79 -2.62 25.88
CA GLN A 4 13.34 -2.44 24.55
C GLN A 4 14.69 -1.75 24.71
N GLN A 5 15.78 -2.53 24.66
CA GLN A 5 17.09 -1.97 24.38
C GLN A 5 17.13 -1.77 22.87
N GLY A 6 16.87 -0.53 22.45
CA GLY A 6 17.12 -0.13 21.06
C GLY A 6 18.60 -0.33 20.72
N GLY A 7 18.88 -0.66 19.46
CA GLY A 7 20.23 -0.82 18.95
C GLY A 7 20.22 -0.99 17.44
N THR A 8 21.28 -0.52 16.78
CA THR A 8 21.48 -0.72 15.35
C THR A 8 22.36 -1.93 15.14
N ILE A 9 21.90 -2.90 14.35
CA ILE A 9 22.72 -4.02 13.89
C ILE A 9 23.26 -3.66 12.51
N GLN A 10 24.58 -3.68 12.36
CA GLN A 10 25.24 -3.52 11.07
C GLN A 10 25.60 -4.89 10.53
N THR A 11 25.21 -5.15 9.28
CA THR A 11 25.46 -6.42 8.60
C THR A 11 26.12 -6.14 7.25
N THR A 12 27.07 -6.99 6.86
CA THR A 12 27.73 -6.91 5.55
C THR A 12 27.58 -8.23 4.82
N VAL A 13 27.09 -8.18 3.58
CA VAL A 13 27.05 -9.34 2.69
C VAL A 13 28.43 -9.48 2.03
N ILE A 14 29.21 -10.47 2.47
CA ILE A 14 30.60 -10.68 1.98
C ILE A 14 30.63 -11.44 0.65
N THR A 15 29.74 -12.42 0.48
CA THR A 15 29.62 -13.21 -0.76
C THR A 15 28.17 -13.67 -0.98
N GLY A 16 27.81 -13.90 -2.25
CA GLY A 16 26.49 -14.38 -2.65
C GLY A 16 25.45 -13.28 -2.92
N GLY A 17 24.40 -13.64 -3.67
CA GLY A 17 23.30 -12.74 -4.04
C GLY A 17 23.54 -11.93 -5.31
N THR A 18 22.47 -11.33 -5.80
CA THR A 18 22.47 -10.39 -6.93
C THR A 18 21.77 -9.11 -6.52
N ALA A 19 22.37 -7.96 -6.84
CA ALA A 19 21.76 -6.66 -6.55
C ALA A 19 20.37 -6.55 -7.21
N THR A 20 19.45 -5.99 -6.45
CA THR A 20 18.05 -5.77 -6.84
C THR A 20 17.73 -4.29 -6.65
N PRO A 21 17.00 -3.63 -7.57
CA PRO A 21 16.56 -2.26 -7.40
C PRO A 21 15.81 -2.03 -6.08
N LEU A 22 16.33 -1.17 -5.22
CA LEU A 22 15.69 -0.69 -4.01
C LEU A 22 15.64 0.85 -4.04
N PHE A 23 14.47 1.39 -4.28
CA PHE A 23 14.19 2.81 -4.15
C PHE A 23 13.82 3.13 -2.70
N GLU A 24 14.36 4.20 -2.14
CA GLU A 24 14.09 4.62 -0.77
C GLU A 24 13.71 6.09 -0.77
N LEU A 25 12.53 6.39 -0.21
CA LEU A 25 12.06 7.75 -0.02
C LEU A 25 13.09 8.57 0.77
N GLY A 26 13.40 9.77 0.27
CA GLY A 26 14.39 10.67 0.86
C GLY A 26 15.85 10.36 0.49
N LYS A 27 16.14 9.25 -0.18
CA LYS A 27 17.49 8.93 -0.70
C LYS A 27 17.58 8.96 -2.22
N HIS A 28 16.52 8.54 -2.90
CA HIS A 28 16.52 8.34 -4.35
C HIS A 28 15.51 9.26 -5.05
N THR A 29 15.84 9.65 -6.29
CA THR A 29 15.00 10.43 -7.20
C THR A 29 14.35 9.53 -8.26
N LYS A 30 13.33 10.02 -8.97
CA LYS A 30 12.73 9.28 -10.11
C LYS A 30 13.78 8.83 -11.13
N GLN A 31 14.78 9.67 -11.40
CA GLN A 31 15.85 9.32 -12.33
C GLN A 31 16.73 8.18 -11.78
N ASP A 32 16.98 8.13 -10.47
CA ASP A 32 17.71 7.02 -9.84
C ASP A 32 16.96 5.70 -10.02
N LEU A 33 15.63 5.69 -9.86
CA LEU A 33 14.82 4.50 -10.12
C LEU A 33 14.97 4.03 -11.58
N ILE A 34 14.90 4.95 -12.55
CA ILE A 34 15.11 4.64 -13.97
C ILE A 34 16.51 4.06 -14.20
N ASN A 35 17.53 4.66 -13.58
CA ASN A 35 18.91 4.19 -13.66
C ASN A 35 19.07 2.78 -13.07
N MET A 36 18.45 2.50 -11.91
CA MET A 36 18.44 1.16 -11.30
C MET A 36 17.79 0.12 -12.21
N LEU A 37 16.66 0.45 -12.83
CA LEU A 37 15.97 -0.46 -13.77
C LEU A 37 16.82 -0.76 -15.00
N ASN A 38 17.54 0.24 -15.52
CA ASN A 38 18.45 0.07 -16.65
C ASN A 38 19.72 -0.72 -16.27
N GLN A 39 20.23 -0.53 -15.04
CA GLN A 39 21.40 -1.23 -14.52
C GLN A 39 21.09 -2.71 -14.23
N TYR A 40 19.89 -3.02 -13.78
CA TYR A 40 19.46 -4.37 -13.40
C TYR A 40 18.25 -4.84 -14.22
N PRO A 41 18.39 -5.01 -15.55
CA PRO A 41 17.27 -5.33 -16.44
C PRO A 41 16.65 -6.71 -16.18
N ASN A 42 17.42 -7.61 -15.54
CA ASN A 42 17.00 -8.97 -15.19
C ASN A 42 16.68 -9.14 -13.69
N ALA A 43 16.50 -8.04 -12.95
CA ALA A 43 16.13 -8.11 -11.55
C ALA A 43 14.80 -8.87 -11.39
N TYR A 44 14.72 -9.73 -10.37
CA TYR A 44 13.50 -10.48 -10.10
C TYR A 44 12.35 -9.56 -9.66
N ALA A 45 12.68 -8.55 -8.86
CA ALA A 45 11.73 -7.59 -8.31
C ALA A 45 12.35 -6.19 -8.25
N VAL A 46 11.53 -5.22 -7.88
CA VAL A 46 11.89 -3.86 -7.52
C VAL A 46 11.19 -3.59 -6.20
N GLU A 47 11.91 -3.02 -5.26
CA GLU A 47 11.36 -2.58 -3.98
C GLU A 47 11.29 -1.07 -3.93
N LEU A 48 10.13 -0.54 -3.53
CA LEU A 48 9.91 0.89 -3.32
C LEU A 48 9.53 1.08 -1.85
N LYS A 49 10.41 1.75 -1.10
CA LYS A 49 10.30 1.88 0.36
C LYS A 49 9.95 3.31 0.76
N GLY A 50 8.80 3.48 1.40
CA GLY A 50 8.37 4.70 2.07
C GLY A 50 8.76 4.71 3.55
N GLU A 51 8.12 5.59 4.33
CA GLU A 51 8.27 5.64 5.78
C GLU A 51 7.45 4.56 6.50
N ARG A 52 6.27 4.22 5.95
CA ARG A 52 5.27 3.31 6.52
C ARG A 52 4.91 2.16 5.59
N VAL A 53 5.30 2.24 4.32
CA VAL A 53 4.95 1.24 3.30
C VAL A 53 6.16 0.66 2.59
N LEU A 54 6.00 -0.57 2.10
CA LEU A 54 6.91 -1.23 1.17
C LEU A 54 6.10 -1.73 -0.02
N ILE A 55 6.59 -1.53 -1.24
CA ILE A 55 6.01 -2.10 -2.45
C ILE A 55 7.03 -3.07 -3.03
N THR A 56 6.62 -4.29 -3.36
CA THR A 56 7.43 -5.25 -4.11
C THR A 56 6.68 -5.64 -5.37
N ALA A 57 7.23 -5.28 -6.52
CA ALA A 57 6.66 -5.59 -7.84
C ALA A 57 7.77 -5.92 -8.83
N SER A 58 7.46 -6.60 -9.92
CA SER A 58 8.40 -6.90 -10.99
C SER A 58 8.82 -5.62 -11.73
N PRO A 59 10.04 -5.57 -12.31
CA PRO A 59 10.49 -4.46 -13.14
C PRO A 59 9.51 -4.12 -14.28
N VAL A 60 8.85 -5.13 -14.85
CA VAL A 60 7.86 -4.98 -15.91
C VAL A 60 6.67 -4.16 -15.44
N ARG A 61 6.13 -4.44 -14.25
CA ARG A 61 5.01 -3.69 -13.67
C ARG A 61 5.39 -2.29 -13.25
N VAL A 62 6.56 -2.12 -12.63
CA VAL A 62 7.07 -0.78 -12.27
C VAL A 62 7.23 0.08 -13.51
N LYS A 63 7.81 -0.46 -14.59
CA LYS A 63 7.90 0.27 -15.86
C LYS A 63 6.51 0.64 -16.39
N LYS A 64 5.62 -0.34 -16.55
CA LYS A 64 4.29 -0.15 -17.15
C LYS A 64 3.39 0.82 -16.37
N TYR A 65 3.36 0.73 -15.04
CA TYR A 65 2.37 1.45 -14.23
C TYR A 65 2.90 2.60 -13.42
N LEU A 66 4.22 2.71 -13.22
CA LEU A 66 4.82 3.84 -12.50
C LEU A 66 5.58 4.74 -13.47
N ILE A 67 6.51 4.18 -14.26
CA ILE A 67 7.34 5.00 -15.17
C ILE A 67 6.52 5.50 -16.36
N ASP A 68 5.85 4.61 -17.08
CA ASP A 68 5.12 4.92 -18.31
C ASP A 68 3.83 5.72 -18.04
N SER A 69 3.27 5.65 -16.82
CA SER A 69 2.17 6.51 -16.34
C SER A 69 2.65 7.90 -15.90
N ASN A 70 3.95 8.17 -16.00
CA ASN A 70 4.62 9.35 -15.49
C ASN A 70 4.44 9.60 -13.98
N THR A 71 4.14 8.57 -13.19
CA THR A 71 4.11 8.66 -11.73
C THR A 71 5.49 9.04 -11.18
N ASP A 72 5.52 9.94 -10.20
CA ASP A 72 6.71 10.24 -9.40
C ASP A 72 6.73 9.29 -8.18
N PRO A 73 7.74 8.41 -8.03
CA PRO A 73 7.79 7.46 -6.92
C PRO A 73 7.87 8.16 -5.55
N VAL A 74 8.43 9.37 -5.46
CA VAL A 74 8.46 10.15 -4.22
C VAL A 74 7.04 10.59 -3.84
N GLN A 75 6.27 11.10 -4.80
CA GLN A 75 4.90 11.53 -4.54
C GLN A 75 3.99 10.35 -4.21
N LEU A 76 4.17 9.22 -4.92
CA LEU A 76 3.42 7.99 -4.68
C LEU A 76 3.64 7.50 -3.25
N LEU A 77 4.90 7.29 -2.83
CA LEU A 77 5.21 6.78 -1.50
C LEU A 77 4.70 7.72 -0.40
N LYS A 78 4.87 9.04 -0.56
CA LYS A 78 4.31 10.02 0.38
C LYS A 78 2.78 9.92 0.49
N LYS A 79 2.08 9.70 -0.63
CA LYS A 79 0.63 9.56 -0.64
C LYS A 79 0.17 8.25 0.01
N MET A 80 0.89 7.15 -0.20
CA MET A 80 0.62 5.87 0.47
C MET A 80 0.92 5.91 1.97
N ASP A 81 2.00 6.60 2.35
CA ASP A 81 2.38 6.90 3.72
C ASP A 81 1.30 7.77 4.42
N GLU A 82 0.70 8.72 3.70
CA GLU A 82 -0.43 9.52 4.18
C GLU A 82 -1.70 8.67 4.37
N ALA A 83 -2.05 7.83 3.38
CA ALA A 83 -3.20 6.91 3.47
C ALA A 83 -3.08 5.99 4.70
N THR A 84 -1.88 5.45 4.93
CA THR A 84 -1.57 4.62 6.11
C THR A 84 -1.87 5.37 7.41
N ARG A 85 -1.42 6.62 7.54
CA ARG A 85 -1.67 7.44 8.73
C ARG A 85 -3.15 7.77 8.95
N ILE A 86 -3.90 7.99 7.87
CA ILE A 86 -5.35 8.21 7.95
C ILE A 86 -6.04 6.97 8.55
N GLN A 87 -5.65 5.77 8.10
CA GLN A 87 -6.21 4.54 8.65
C GLN A 87 -5.77 4.27 10.09
N ASP A 88 -4.51 4.57 10.43
CA ASP A 88 -3.99 4.49 11.81
C ASP A 88 -4.77 5.43 12.75
N LYS A 89 -5.08 6.64 12.29
CA LYS A 89 -5.87 7.63 13.04
C LYS A 89 -7.27 7.15 13.40
N ILE A 90 -7.94 6.41 12.50
CA ILE A 90 -9.25 5.81 12.80
C ILE A 90 -9.15 4.73 13.87
N SER A 91 -8.03 4.02 13.91
CA SER A 91 -7.75 3.05 14.96
C SER A 91 -7.38 3.72 16.30
N GLY A 92 -7.31 5.06 16.35
CA GLY A 92 -6.92 5.81 17.54
C GLY A 92 -5.43 5.74 17.85
N LEU A 93 -4.59 5.41 16.87
CA LEU A 93 -3.14 5.24 17.05
C LEU A 93 -2.39 6.52 16.67
N SER A 94 -1.47 6.94 17.52
CA SER A 94 -0.46 7.98 17.21
C SER A 94 0.78 7.38 16.53
N GLU A 95 1.64 8.21 15.94
CA GLU A 95 2.93 7.80 15.35
C GLU A 95 3.83 7.00 16.32
N GLU A 96 3.69 7.24 17.62
CA GLU A 96 4.47 6.52 18.64
C GLU A 96 3.88 5.14 18.98
N GLN A 97 2.58 4.95 18.73
CA GLN A 97 1.82 3.76 19.11
C GLN A 97 1.64 2.76 17.96
N VAL A 98 1.70 3.24 16.72
CA VAL A 98 1.57 2.40 15.53
C VAL A 98 2.68 1.36 15.45
N ASP A 99 2.37 0.23 14.81
CA ASP A 99 3.39 -0.75 14.46
C ASP A 99 4.47 -0.10 13.56
N LYS A 100 5.73 -0.41 13.83
CA LYS A 100 6.90 0.06 13.07
C LYS A 100 7.17 -0.79 11.83
N HIS A 101 6.53 -1.96 11.68
CA HIS A 101 6.60 -2.75 10.46
C HIS A 101 5.93 -2.01 9.29
N TYR A 102 6.46 -2.23 8.09
CA TYR A 102 5.87 -1.68 6.88
C TYR A 102 4.56 -2.39 6.52
N LEU A 103 3.58 -1.63 6.04
CA LEU A 103 2.49 -2.18 5.28
C LEU A 103 3.01 -2.57 3.89
N HIS A 104 2.98 -3.87 3.60
CA HIS A 104 3.61 -4.40 2.39
C HIS A 104 2.59 -4.63 1.27
N TYR A 105 2.80 -3.99 0.12
CA TYR A 105 1.99 -4.13 -1.09
C TYR A 105 2.75 -4.97 -2.11
N VAL A 106 2.20 -6.11 -2.52
CA VAL A 106 2.94 -7.12 -3.29
C VAL A 106 2.22 -7.49 -4.59
N GLU A 107 2.94 -7.48 -5.71
CA GLU A 107 2.46 -8.12 -6.93
C GLU A 107 2.35 -9.64 -6.74
N ASP A 108 1.21 -10.23 -7.14
CA ASP A 108 1.03 -11.67 -7.19
C ASP A 108 0.69 -12.13 -8.62
N ASN A 109 1.40 -13.13 -9.12
CA ASN A 109 1.15 -13.73 -10.44
C ASN A 109 0.77 -15.22 -10.36
N HIS A 110 0.50 -15.73 -9.17
CA HIS A 110 0.26 -17.17 -8.94
C HIS A 110 -1.17 -17.45 -8.46
N SER A 111 -1.80 -16.54 -7.74
CA SER A 111 -3.15 -16.72 -7.19
C SER A 111 -4.24 -16.20 -8.14
N LEU A 112 -4.29 -16.75 -9.36
CA LEU A 112 -5.07 -16.19 -10.48
C LEU A 112 -6.59 -16.11 -10.26
N ASP A 113 -7.14 -16.84 -9.28
CA ASP A 113 -8.57 -16.79 -8.92
C ASP A 113 -8.94 -15.57 -8.05
N TYR A 114 -7.94 -14.83 -7.55
CA TYR A 114 -8.13 -13.61 -6.78
C TYR A 114 -7.91 -12.35 -7.63
N TYR A 115 -8.43 -11.22 -7.15
CA TYR A 115 -8.16 -9.91 -7.75
C TYR A 115 -7.19 -9.10 -6.89
N MET A 116 -7.61 -8.79 -5.67
CA MET A 116 -6.80 -8.18 -4.61
C MET A 116 -7.13 -8.90 -3.31
N TYR A 117 -6.18 -9.01 -2.39
CA TYR A 117 -6.42 -9.65 -1.10
C TYR A 117 -5.45 -9.22 -0.01
N ALA A 118 -5.84 -9.45 1.23
CA ALA A 118 -5.07 -9.23 2.44
C ALA A 118 -4.80 -10.56 3.16
N TYR A 119 -3.53 -10.81 3.51
CA TYR A 119 -3.10 -11.91 4.38
C TYR A 119 -2.10 -11.41 5.43
N PRO A 120 -1.78 -12.20 6.47
CA PRO A 120 -0.71 -11.83 7.39
C PRO A 120 0.53 -11.36 6.63
N HIS A 121 1.06 -10.21 7.07
CA HIS A 121 2.28 -9.56 6.56
C HIS A 121 2.16 -8.76 5.25
N ARG A 122 1.13 -8.95 4.41
CA ARG A 122 1.05 -8.25 3.11
C ARG A 122 -0.36 -8.11 2.53
N THR A 123 -0.56 -7.07 1.75
CA THR A 123 -1.61 -7.00 0.73
C THR A 123 -1.04 -7.48 -0.60
N ALA A 124 -1.88 -8.07 -1.45
CA ALA A 124 -1.46 -8.64 -2.71
C ALA A 124 -2.41 -8.24 -3.85
N TYR A 125 -1.83 -8.07 -5.04
CA TYR A 125 -2.53 -7.58 -6.22
C TYR A 125 -2.22 -8.47 -7.41
N VAL A 126 -3.25 -9.16 -7.92
CA VAL A 126 -3.08 -10.20 -8.94
C VAL A 126 -2.93 -9.58 -10.32
N GLY A 127 -1.84 -9.92 -11.03
CA GLY A 127 -1.57 -9.47 -12.39
C GLY A 127 -1.57 -7.94 -12.54
N ASP A 128 -2.49 -7.42 -13.35
CA ASP A 128 -2.58 -5.99 -13.66
C ASP A 128 -3.15 -5.16 -12.49
N ALA A 129 -3.71 -5.79 -11.44
CA ALA A 129 -4.31 -5.10 -10.29
C ALA A 129 -3.31 -4.20 -9.53
N ILE A 130 -2.02 -4.51 -9.57
CA ILE A 130 -0.95 -3.70 -8.93
C ILE A 130 -0.87 -2.28 -9.51
N GLN A 131 -1.50 -2.01 -10.66
CA GLN A 131 -1.63 -0.67 -11.22
C GLN A 131 -2.30 0.33 -10.25
N HIS A 132 -3.23 -0.13 -9.41
CA HIS A 132 -3.88 0.76 -8.42
C HIS A 132 -2.92 1.13 -7.27
N VAL A 133 -1.79 0.43 -7.13
CA VAL A 133 -0.72 0.73 -6.17
C VAL A 133 0.39 1.57 -6.81
N LEU A 134 0.77 1.27 -8.06
CA LEU A 134 1.95 1.86 -8.71
C LEU A 134 1.68 3.17 -9.46
N ASP A 135 0.42 3.42 -9.84
CA ASP A 135 0.00 4.65 -10.51
C ASP A 135 -0.61 5.61 -9.47
N ILE A 136 0.01 6.78 -9.27
CA ILE A 136 -0.44 7.74 -8.25
C ILE A 136 -1.85 8.29 -8.53
N ASN A 137 -2.22 8.45 -9.80
CA ASN A 137 -3.53 8.96 -10.15
C ASN A 137 -4.60 7.93 -9.83
N LYS A 138 -4.33 6.64 -10.10
CA LYS A 138 -5.22 5.55 -9.68
C LYS A 138 -5.26 5.41 -8.18
N PHE A 139 -4.11 5.38 -7.52
CA PHE A 139 -4.06 5.25 -6.05
C PHE A 139 -4.82 6.39 -5.36
N THR A 140 -4.83 7.61 -5.90
CA THR A 140 -5.48 8.76 -5.27
C THR A 140 -6.97 8.87 -5.61
N ASN A 141 -7.36 8.60 -6.86
CA ASN A 141 -8.72 8.87 -7.34
C ASN A 141 -9.58 7.60 -7.52
N ASP A 142 -8.96 6.43 -7.61
CA ASP A 142 -9.59 5.12 -7.83
C ASP A 142 -8.85 4.04 -7.00
N GLY A 143 -8.51 4.40 -5.76
CA GLY A 143 -7.64 3.61 -4.88
C GLY A 143 -8.40 2.68 -3.95
N TRP A 144 -9.71 2.47 -4.14
CA TRP A 144 -10.55 1.73 -3.19
C TRP A 144 -9.98 0.36 -2.86
N GLY A 145 -9.55 -0.41 -3.86
CA GLY A 145 -8.96 -1.73 -3.67
C GLY A 145 -7.76 -1.70 -2.72
N PRO A 146 -6.67 -0.98 -3.05
CA PRO A 146 -5.53 -0.84 -2.14
C PRO A 146 -5.87 -0.31 -0.74
N TRP A 147 -6.78 0.66 -0.62
CA TRP A 147 -7.20 1.17 0.69
C TRP A 147 -7.97 0.11 1.50
N HIS A 148 -8.80 -0.69 0.84
CA HIS A 148 -9.57 -1.78 1.44
C HIS A 148 -8.64 -2.89 1.95
N GLU A 149 -7.70 -3.37 1.13
CA GLU A 149 -6.73 -4.40 1.57
C GLU A 149 -5.86 -3.89 2.73
N ALA A 150 -5.44 -2.62 2.68
CA ALA A 150 -4.73 -1.98 3.77
C ALA A 150 -5.57 -1.86 5.05
N GLY A 151 -6.89 -1.67 4.90
CA GLY A 151 -7.86 -1.63 5.98
C GLY A 151 -7.98 -2.97 6.71
N HIS A 152 -7.93 -4.10 5.98
CA HIS A 152 -7.95 -5.43 6.59
C HIS A 152 -6.81 -5.63 7.60
N MET A 153 -5.64 -5.02 7.36
CA MET A 153 -4.48 -5.07 8.28
C MET A 153 -4.69 -4.30 9.59
N ARG A 154 -5.78 -3.53 9.70
CA ARG A 154 -6.10 -2.67 10.85
C ARG A 154 -7.40 -3.05 11.54
N GLN A 155 -8.13 -4.02 11.00
CA GLN A 155 -9.41 -4.44 11.57
C GLN A 155 -9.22 -4.97 12.99
N GLN A 156 -10.03 -4.45 13.90
CA GLN A 156 -9.99 -4.80 15.30
C GLN A 156 -10.98 -5.93 15.57
N THR A 157 -10.45 -7.10 15.93
CA THR A 157 -11.23 -8.30 16.26
C THR A 157 -12.34 -8.08 17.29
N PRO A 158 -12.19 -7.27 18.37
CA PRO A 158 -13.22 -7.14 19.41
C PRO A 158 -14.60 -6.68 18.92
N TRP A 159 -14.69 -6.01 17.77
CA TRP A 159 -15.95 -5.57 17.16
C TRP A 159 -16.10 -6.01 15.70
N ASN A 160 -15.30 -6.99 15.27
CA ASN A 160 -15.51 -7.70 14.02
C ASN A 160 -16.40 -8.94 14.25
N PHE A 161 -17.67 -8.72 14.57
CA PHE A 161 -18.63 -9.80 14.76
C PHE A 161 -19.13 -10.38 13.43
N LYS A 162 -20.02 -11.38 13.49
CA LYS A 162 -20.52 -12.10 12.31
C LYS A 162 -20.95 -11.12 11.19
N ASN A 163 -20.45 -11.37 9.97
CA ASN A 163 -20.68 -10.61 8.75
C ASN A 163 -20.09 -9.18 8.73
N MET A 164 -19.22 -8.81 9.67
CA MET A 164 -18.62 -7.48 9.70
C MET A 164 -17.28 -7.35 8.99
N THR A 165 -16.62 -8.44 8.59
CA THR A 165 -15.28 -8.36 7.98
C THR A 165 -15.26 -7.43 6.77
N GLU A 166 -16.20 -7.60 5.84
CA GLU A 166 -16.30 -6.77 4.62
C GLU A 166 -17.04 -5.43 4.82
N VAL A 167 -17.54 -5.18 6.04
CA VAL A 167 -18.25 -3.94 6.37
C VAL A 167 -17.34 -3.00 7.15
N GLN A 168 -16.73 -3.51 8.21
CA GLN A 168 -15.82 -2.78 9.09
C GLN A 168 -14.59 -2.27 8.33
N VAL A 169 -14.02 -3.09 7.43
CA VAL A 169 -12.87 -2.70 6.61
C VAL A 169 -13.11 -1.41 5.83
N ASN A 170 -14.35 -1.18 5.39
CA ASN A 170 -14.69 -0.01 4.58
C ASN A 170 -14.70 1.30 5.39
N LEU A 171 -14.69 1.26 6.73
CA LEU A 171 -14.44 2.47 7.53
C LEU A 171 -13.07 3.08 7.22
N TYR A 172 -12.06 2.23 7.00
CA TYR A 172 -10.71 2.65 6.65
C TYR A 172 -10.65 3.16 5.20
N SER A 173 -11.29 2.46 4.27
CA SER A 173 -11.37 2.88 2.86
C SER A 173 -12.08 4.23 2.70
N LEU A 174 -13.23 4.40 3.35
CA LEU A 174 -14.03 5.63 3.29
C LEU A 174 -13.29 6.82 3.88
N ALA A 175 -12.42 6.60 4.86
CA ALA A 175 -11.64 7.68 5.45
C ALA A 175 -10.55 8.19 4.55
N VAL A 176 -9.86 7.28 3.86
CA VAL A 176 -8.87 7.63 2.84
C VAL A 176 -9.57 8.32 1.66
N GLU A 177 -10.68 7.74 1.18
CA GLU A 177 -11.51 8.37 0.14
C GLU A 177 -11.91 9.79 0.55
N LYS A 178 -12.47 9.96 1.76
CA LYS A 178 -12.88 11.28 2.27
C LYS A 178 -11.73 12.29 2.30
N ALA A 179 -10.53 11.85 2.66
CA ALA A 179 -9.36 12.71 2.71
C ALA A 179 -8.82 13.08 1.31
N PHE A 180 -8.86 12.15 0.37
CA PHE A 180 -8.25 12.33 -0.96
C PHE A 180 -9.21 12.93 -2.00
N THR A 181 -10.52 12.72 -1.84
CA THR A 181 -11.53 13.09 -2.83
C THR A 181 -12.58 14.06 -2.27
N SER A 182 -12.22 14.91 -1.29
CA SER A 182 -13.17 15.75 -0.52
C SER A 182 -14.09 16.66 -1.35
N ASN A 183 -13.84 16.82 -2.66
CA ASN A 183 -14.63 17.61 -3.60
C ASN A 183 -15.46 16.76 -4.60
N GLN A 184 -15.55 15.44 -4.39
CA GLN A 184 -16.29 14.50 -5.23
C GLN A 184 -17.33 13.75 -4.38
N PRO A 185 -18.43 13.25 -4.97
CA PRO A 185 -19.36 12.37 -4.26
C PRO A 185 -18.63 11.12 -3.76
N PHE A 186 -18.75 10.78 -2.49
CA PHE A 186 -18.12 9.59 -1.91
C PHE A 186 -18.82 8.32 -2.41
N ARG A 187 -18.14 7.16 -2.41
CA ARG A 187 -18.66 5.89 -2.93
C ARG A 187 -20.07 5.55 -2.45
N LEU A 188 -20.35 5.73 -1.15
CA LEU A 188 -21.69 5.47 -0.59
C LEU A 188 -22.79 6.32 -1.21
N GLN A 189 -22.49 7.55 -1.62
CA GLN A 189 -23.43 8.42 -2.34
C GLN A 189 -23.60 7.96 -3.78
N GLN A 190 -22.50 7.64 -4.46
CA GLN A 190 -22.51 7.15 -5.84
C GLN A 190 -23.32 5.85 -5.99
N GLU A 191 -23.23 4.96 -5.00
CA GLU A 191 -23.94 3.67 -5.00
C GLU A 191 -25.40 3.75 -4.49
N GLY A 192 -25.85 4.94 -4.06
CA GLY A 192 -27.16 5.14 -3.45
C GLY A 192 -27.33 4.37 -2.13
N ALA A 193 -26.23 4.12 -1.42
CA ALA A 193 -26.22 3.26 -0.23
C ALA A 193 -27.09 3.84 0.89
N TYR A 194 -27.09 5.17 1.08
CA TYR A 194 -27.93 5.84 2.07
C TYR A 194 -29.43 5.60 1.83
N THR A 195 -29.88 5.78 0.58
CA THR A 195 -31.28 5.56 0.20
C THR A 195 -31.72 4.13 0.45
N LYS A 196 -30.86 3.14 0.13
CA LYS A 196 -31.13 1.72 0.37
C LYS A 196 -31.15 1.40 1.87
N ALA A 197 -30.22 1.96 2.64
CA ALA A 197 -30.11 1.72 4.07
C ALA A 197 -31.32 2.26 4.85
N PHE A 198 -31.84 3.43 4.48
CA PHE A 198 -32.99 4.05 5.15
C PHE A 198 -34.35 3.38 4.87
N GLN A 199 -34.37 2.28 4.12
CA GLN A 199 -35.57 1.47 3.89
C GLN A 199 -35.78 0.38 4.96
N TYR A 200 -34.83 0.22 5.89
CA TYR A 200 -34.86 -0.74 7.00
C TYR A 200 -34.85 -0.01 8.35
#